data_AF-A0AAU5I8R6-F1
#
_entry.id   AF-A0AAU5I8R6-F1
#
_cell.length_a   1.000
_cell.length_b   1.000
_cell.length_c   1.000
_cell.angle_alpha   90.00
_cell.angle_beta   90.00
_cell.angle_gamma   90.00
#
_symmetry.space_group_name_H-M   'P 1'
#
loop_
_entity.id
_entity.type
_entity.pdbx_description
1 polymer ?
#
loop_
_entity_poly.entity_id
_entity_poly.type
_entity_poly.pdbx_seq_one_letter_code
_entity_poly.pdbx_strand_id
1 'polypeptide(L)'
;MNVTGLASGTLYPILARLEKAGWVQRHWEDDVTCEAEGRPRRRYYHLTPDGLVNARLTLAEIHLNEQGAPSKPFGRAKPQEA
;
A
#
# COMPACT_ATOMS: atom_id res chain seq x y z
N MET A 1 6.00 11.05 7.84
CA MET A 1 4.62 10.93 8.37
C MET A 1 4.01 9.66 7.78
N ASN A 2 3.54 8.71 8.59
CA ASN A 2 2.91 7.48 8.10
C ASN A 2 1.41 7.75 7.91
N VAL A 3 1.00 7.96 6.66
CA VAL A 3 -0.39 8.35 6.32
C VAL A 3 -1.40 7.22 6.43
N THR A 4 -0.96 5.96 6.39
CA THR A 4 -1.86 4.80 6.42
C THR A 4 -2.20 4.35 7.84
N GLY A 5 -1.44 4.80 8.85
CA GLY A 5 -1.55 4.31 10.23
C GLY A 5 -1.15 2.83 10.40
N LEU A 6 -0.67 2.16 9.35
CA LEU A 6 -0.28 0.75 9.41
C LEU A 6 1.17 0.62 9.86
N ALA A 7 1.45 -0.34 10.73
CA ALA A 7 2.82 -0.73 11.04
C ALA A 7 3.52 -1.27 9.80
N SER A 8 4.83 -1.06 9.69
CA SER A 8 5.64 -1.54 8.56
C SER A 8 5.50 -3.06 8.34
N GLY A 9 5.42 -3.83 9.44
CA GLY A 9 5.20 -5.29 9.40
C GLY A 9 3.86 -5.71 8.81
N THR A 10 2.87 -4.80 8.75
CA THR A 10 1.58 -5.02 8.07
C THR A 10 1.59 -4.46 6.66
N LEU A 11 2.17 -3.27 6.46
CA LEU A 11 2.17 -2.57 5.19
C LEU A 11 2.90 -3.34 4.09
N TYR A 12 4.14 -3.80 4.35
CA TYR A 12 4.94 -4.44 3.30
C TYR A 12 4.36 -5.79 2.83
N PRO A 13 3.83 -6.66 3.71
CA PRO A 13 3.12 -7.86 3.24
C PRO A 13 1.88 -7.55 2.40
N ILE A 14 1.16 -6.47 2.67
CA ILE A 14 0.01 -6.05 1.85
C ILE A 14 0.50 -5.62 0.46
N LEU A 15 1.52 -4.76 0.39
CA LEU A 15 2.11 -4.33 -0.89
C LEU A 15 2.61 -5.52 -1.71
N ALA A 16 3.26 -6.50 -1.09
CA ALA A 16 3.71 -7.71 -1.75
C ALA A 16 2.56 -8.56 -2.33
N ARG A 17 1.42 -8.65 -1.63
CA ARG A 17 0.23 -9.35 -2.15
C ARG A 17 -0.39 -8.61 -3.33
N LEU A 18 -0.47 -7.28 -3.27
CA LEU A 18 -0.97 -6.46 -4.36
C LEU A 18 -0.05 -6.55 -5.60
N GLU A 19 1.26 -6.60 -5.39
CA GLU A 19 2.24 -6.79 -6.46
C GLU A 19 2.09 -8.19 -7.09
N LYS A 20 1.95 -9.24 -6.26
CA LYS A 20 1.70 -10.61 -6.74
C LYS A 20 0.37 -10.74 -7.51
N ALA A 21 -0.64 -9.97 -7.12
CA ALA A 21 -1.93 -9.91 -7.82
C ALA A 21 -1.87 -9.10 -9.13
N GLY A 22 -0.74 -8.44 -9.41
CA GLY A 22 -0.59 -7.57 -10.59
C GLY A 22 -1.27 -6.20 -10.45
N TRP A 23 -1.68 -5.81 -9.25
CA TRP A 23 -2.41 -4.55 -9.03
C TRP A 23 -1.49 -3.35 -8.83
N VAL A 24 -0.31 -3.59 -8.28
CA VAL A 24 0.72 -2.56 -8.15
C VAL A 24 2.02 -3.03 -8.77
N GLN A 25 2.80 -2.08 -9.26
CA GLN A 25 4.15 -2.27 -9.71
C GLN A 25 5.11 -1.50 -8.82
N ARG A 26 6.13 -2.19 -8.33
CA ARG A 26 7.25 -1.60 -7.60
C ARG A 26 8.25 -1.00 -8.57
N HIS A 27 8.78 0.16 -8.23
CA HIS A 27 9.97 0.72 -8.89
C HIS A 27 10.89 1.39 -7.87
N TRP A 28 12.13 1.58 -8.29
CA TRP A 28 13.12 2.32 -7.52
C TRP A 28 13.17 3.75 -8.06
N GLU A 29 13.36 4.69 -7.14
CA GLU A 29 13.73 6.05 -7.50
C GLU A 29 15.01 6.10 -8.32
N ASP A 30 15.13 7.12 -9.16
CA ASP A 30 16.28 7.33 -10.03
C ASP A 30 17.59 7.54 -9.25
N ASP A 31 18.63 6.81 -9.63
CA ASP A 31 19.91 6.77 -8.90
C ASP A 31 20.65 8.12 -8.99
N VAL A 32 20.62 8.81 -10.14
CA VAL A 32 21.30 10.10 -10.35
C VAL A 32 20.80 11.15 -9.38
N THR A 33 19.48 11.19 -9.18
CA THR A 33 18.84 12.10 -8.22
C THR A 33 19.23 11.75 -6.78
N CYS A 34 19.25 10.47 -6.43
CA CYS A 34 19.55 10.01 -5.06
C CYS A 34 21.02 10.25 -4.66
N GLU A 35 21.95 10.02 -5.59
CA GLU A 35 23.38 10.25 -5.37
C GLU A 35 23.68 11.73 -5.15
N ALA A 36 23.08 12.62 -5.95
CA ALA A 36 23.22 14.07 -5.79
C ALA A 36 22.69 14.57 -4.42
N GLU A 37 21.66 13.91 -3.88
CA GLU A 37 21.07 14.21 -2.57
C GLU A 37 21.75 13.49 -1.40
N GLY A 38 22.71 12.60 -1.65
CA GLY A 38 23.46 11.88 -0.61
C GLY A 38 22.63 10.90 0.24
N ARG A 39 21.58 10.30 -0.33
CA ARG A 39 20.67 9.39 0.39
C ARG A 39 20.41 8.10 -0.40
N PRO A 40 20.01 7.00 0.27
CA PRO A 40 19.58 5.81 -0.43
C PRO A 40 18.29 6.06 -1.23
N ARG A 41 18.16 5.33 -2.34
CA ARG A 41 16.97 5.31 -3.17
C ARG A 41 15.72 4.85 -2.41
N ARG A 42 14.59 5.50 -2.70
CA ARG A 42 13.29 5.06 -2.22
C ARG A 42 12.70 4.00 -3.14
N ARG A 43 11.86 3.15 -2.55
CA ARG A 43 11.03 2.21 -3.28
C ARG A 43 9.64 2.77 -3.39
N TYR A 44 9.20 3.02 -4.62
CA TYR A 44 7.88 3.52 -4.93
C TYR A 44 6.99 2.41 -5.50
N TYR A 45 5.69 2.63 -5.47
CA TYR A 45 4.68 1.73 -6.01
C TYR A 45 3.66 2.55 -6.79
N HIS A 46 3.29 2.08 -7.97
CA HIS A 46 2.17 2.62 -8.75
C HIS A 46 1.11 1.56 -8.99
N LEU A 47 -0.14 1.98 -9.11
CA LEU A 47 -1.19 1.10 -9.62
C LEU A 47 -0.92 0.78 -11.09
N THR A 48 -1.08 -0.47 -11.46
CA THR A 48 -1.16 -0.87 -12.87
C THR A 48 -2.53 -0.44 -13.46
N PRO A 49 -2.70 -0.40 -14.78
CA PRO A 49 -4.01 -0.14 -15.39
C PRO A 49 -5.08 -1.10 -14.87
N ASP A 50 -4.77 -2.40 -14.79
CA ASP A 50 -5.67 -3.42 -14.27
C ASP A 50 -5.94 -3.22 -12.77
N GLY A 51 -4.90 -2.94 -11.99
CA GLY A 51 -5.02 -2.67 -10.56
C GLY A 51 -5.92 -1.47 -10.27
N LEU A 52 -5.84 -0.43 -11.09
CA LEU A 52 -6.64 0.79 -10.95
C LEU A 52 -8.13 0.54 -11.25
N VAL A 53 -8.44 -0.28 -12.25
CA VAL A 53 -9.83 -0.70 -12.55
C VAL A 53 -10.37 -1.58 -11.43
N ASN A 54 -9.64 -2.63 -11.07
CA ASN A 54 -10.11 -3.58 -10.06
C ASN A 54 -10.25 -2.93 -8.67
N ALA A 55 -9.30 -2.08 -8.27
CA ALA A 55 -9.40 -1.37 -6.99
C ALA A 55 -10.66 -0.51 -6.90
N ARG A 56 -11.03 0.19 -7.97
CA ARG A 56 -12.26 1.00 -8.01
C ARG A 56 -13.51 0.14 -7.89
N LEU A 57 -13.58 -0.97 -8.63
CA LEU A 57 -14.73 -1.88 -8.59
C LEU A 57 -14.89 -2.51 -7.20
N THR A 58 -13.80 -3.03 -6.63
CA THR A 58 -13.84 -3.64 -5.29
C THR A 58 -14.21 -2.64 -4.21
N LEU A 59 -13.71 -1.40 -4.27
CA LEU A 59 -14.12 -0.37 -3.31
C LEU A 59 -15.60 0.00 -3.44
N ALA A 60 -16.13 0.06 -4.66
CA ALA A 60 -17.57 0.28 -4.89
C ALA A 60 -18.41 -0.87 -4.32
N GLU A 61 -18.00 -2.12 -4.56
CA GLU A 61 -18.64 -3.32 -4.02
C GLU A 61 -18.63 -3.33 -2.49
N ILE A 62 -17.48 -3.07 -1.86
CA ILE A 62 -17.36 -2.97 -0.40
C ILE A 62 -18.28 -1.87 0.13
N HIS A 63 -18.27 -0.68 -0.48
CA HIS A 63 -19.11 0.43 -0.04
C HIS A 63 -20.61 0.10 -0.10
N LEU A 64 -21.05 -0.60 -1.16
CA LEU A 64 -22.43 -1.08 -1.27
C LEU A 64 -22.77 -2.12 -0.20
N ASN A 65 -21.82 -2.98 0.16
CA ASN A 65 -22.02 -4.04 1.15
C ASN A 65 -21.95 -3.52 2.61
N GLU A 66 -21.10 -2.52 2.87
CA GLU A 66 -20.95 -1.87 4.18
C GLU A 66 -22.16 -1.01 4.57
N GLN A 67 -23.00 -0.59 3.61
CA GLN A 67 -24.28 0.05 3.88
C GLN A 67 -25.26 -0.86 4.67
N GLY A 68 -24.92 -2.15 4.89
CA GLY A 68 -25.63 -3.08 5.76
C GLY A 68 -24.92 -3.53 7.05
N ALA A 69 -23.61 -3.30 7.24
CA ALA A 69 -22.86 -3.70 8.44
C ALA A 69 -21.48 -3.00 8.57
N PRO A 70 -21.02 -2.62 9.78
CA PRO A 70 -19.72 -1.99 9.95
C PRO A 70 -18.57 -2.98 9.74
N SER A 71 -17.62 -2.64 8.87
CA SER A 71 -16.37 -3.39 8.70
C SER A 71 -15.40 -3.11 9.86
N LYS A 72 -14.67 -4.16 10.27
CA LYS A 72 -13.70 -4.05 11.36
C LYS A 72 -12.46 -3.31 10.86
N PRO A 73 -11.95 -2.29 11.58
CA PRO A 73 -10.70 -1.64 11.18
C PRO A 73 -9.57 -2.68 11.13
N PHE A 74 -8.65 -2.51 10.17
CA PHE A 74 -7.42 -3.29 10.10
C PHE A 74 -6.76 -3.30 11.49
N GLY A 75 -6.57 -4.49 12.05
CA GLY A 75 -6.23 -4.68 13.46
C GLY A 75 -5.07 -3.78 13.93
N ARG A 76 -5.25 -3.11 15.06
CA ARG A 76 -4.19 -2.35 15.74
C ARG A 76 -2.98 -3.26 15.93
N ALA A 77 -1.86 -2.93 15.31
CA ALA A 77 -0.59 -3.58 15.56
C ALA A 77 -0.14 -3.26 16.99
N LYS A 78 0.37 -4.27 17.71
CA LYS A 78 0.90 -4.13 19.07
C LYS A 78 2.07 -3.12 19.10
N PRO A 79 2.26 -2.37 20.20
CA PRO A 79 3.44 -1.52 20.36
C PRO A 79 4.67 -2.40 20.35
N GLN A 80 5.66 -2.06 19.52
CA GLN A 80 7.00 -2.62 19.62
C GLN A 80 7.73 -1.84 20.72
N GLU A 81 7.96 -2.50 21.86
CA GLU A 81 8.82 -2.01 22.94
C GLU A 81 10.27 -1.93 22.44
N ALA A 82 10.95 -0.85 22.83
CA ALA A 82 12.36 -0.56 22.55
C ALA A 82 13.24 -1.08 23.69
#